data_AF-A0A7V0V2F6-F1
#
_entry.id   AF-A0A7V0V2F6-F1
#
_cell.length_a   1.000
_cell.length_b   1.000
_cell.length_c   1.000
_cell.angle_alpha   90.00
_cell.angle_beta   90.00
_cell.angle_gamma   90.00
#
_symmetry.space_group_name_H-M   'P 1'
#
loop_
_entity.id
_entity.type
_entity.pdbx_description
1 polymer ?
#
loop_
_entity_poly.entity_id
_entity_poly.type
_entity_poly.pdbx_seq_one_letter_code
_entity_poly.pdbx_strand_id
1 'polypeptide(L)' 'MMIGFIEAVPQEIEQAALVDGCTVWGVLLRVVVPLTLPGIAASGILSFIFSWNNFLFSVVLTGEAT' A
#
# COMPACT_ATOMS: atom_id res chain seq x y z
N MET A 1 1.72 1.56 7.81
CA MET A 1 0.33 1.84 7.37
C MET A 1 -0.28 0.66 6.63
N MET A 2 0.44 0.01 5.71
CA MET A 2 -0.08 -1.17 4.98
C MET A 2 -0.52 -2.36 5.84
N ILE A 3 0.18 -2.66 6.95
CA ILE A 3 -0.14 -3.82 7.81
C ILE A 3 -1.59 -3.78 8.33
N GLY A 4 -2.08 -2.63 8.79
CA GLY A 4 -3.45 -2.53 9.29
C GLY A 4 -4.52 -2.67 8.20
N PHE A 5 -4.19 -2.35 6.95
CA PHE A 5 -5.09 -2.59 5.81
C PHE A 5 -5.10 -4.06 5.38
N ILE A 6 -3.98 -4.76 5.53
CA ILE A 6 -3.89 -6.20 5.29
C ILE A 6 -4.61 -6.98 6.40
N GLU A 7 -4.46 -6.58 7.67
CA GLU A 7 -5.18 -7.19 8.80
C GLU A 7 -6.68 -6.90 8.79
N ALA A 8 -7.13 -5.84 8.11
CA ALA A 8 -8.54 -5.56 7.89
C ALA A 8 -9.20 -6.54 6.91
N VAL A 9 -8.41 -7.34 6.16
CA VAL A 9 -8.94 -8.40 5.30
C VAL A 9 -9.37 -9.56 6.20
N PRO A 10 -10.66 -9.94 6.23
CA PRO A 10 -11.11 -11.05 7.06
C PRO A 10 -10.51 -12.35 6.53
N GLN A 11 -9.84 -13.10 7.39
CA GLN A 11 -9.21 -14.38 7.06
C GLN A 11 -10.25 -15.40 6.54
N GLU A 12 -11.51 -15.23 6.93
CA GLU A 12 -12.68 -15.99 6.47
C GLU A 12 -12.87 -15.93 4.94
N ILE A 13 -12.68 -14.74 4.35
CA ILE A 13 -12.86 -14.53 2.91
C ILE A 13 -11.73 -15.23 2.14
N GLU A 14 -10.52 -15.21 2.70
CA GLU A 14 -9.36 -15.88 2.14
C GLU A 14 -9.53 -17.41 2.15
N GLN A 15 -10.03 -17.95 3.27
CA GLN A 15 -10.37 -19.37 3.40
C GLN A 15 -11.52 -19.79 2.47
N ALA A 16 -12.56 -18.97 2.34
CA ALA A 16 -13.66 -19.23 1.41
C ALA A 16 -13.15 -19.31 -0.04
N ALA A 17 -12.28 -18.39 -0.46
CA ALA A 17 -11.72 -18.41 -1.80
C ALA A 17 -10.84 -19.65 -2.06
N LEU A 18 -10.11 -20.13 -1.05
CA LEU A 18 -9.33 -21.39 -1.12
C LEU A 18 -10.25 -22.61 -1.23
N VAL A 19 -11.37 -22.64 -0.49
CA VAL A 19 -12.38 -23.71 -0.55
C VAL A 19 -13.09 -23.71 -1.92
N ASP A 20 -13.31 -22.54 -2.51
CA ASP A 20 -13.84 -22.39 -3.88
C ASP A 20 -12.85 -22.82 -4.98
N GLY A 21 -11.66 -23.31 -4.62
CA GLY A 21 -10.67 -23.83 -5.54
C GLY A 21 -9.75 -22.76 -6.16
N CYS A 22 -9.74 -21.53 -5.63
CA CYS A 22 -8.69 -20.59 -5.99
C CYS A 22 -7.34 -21.04 -5.44
N THR A 23 -6.29 -20.92 -6.24
CA THR A 23 -4.91 -21.07 -5.76
C THR A 23 -4.54 -19.88 -4.88
N VAL A 24 -3.56 -20.05 -3.98
CA VAL A 24 -3.05 -18.98 -3.10
C VAL A 24 -2.70 -17.71 -3.89
N TRP A 25 -2.08 -17.86 -5.06
CA TRP A 25 -1.78 -16.73 -5.96
C TRP A 25 -3.03 -16.06 -6.53
N GLY A 26 -4.07 -16.84 -6.84
CA GLY A 26 -5.37 -16.32 -7.27
C GLY A 26 -6.06 -15.52 -6.16
N VAL A 27 -6.00 -16.01 -4.92
CA VAL A 27 -6.55 -15.32 -3.75
C VAL A 27 -5.81 -14.00 -3.49
N LEU A 28 -4.48 -14.01 -3.54
CA LEU A 28 -3.67 -12.80 -3.40
C LEU A 28 -4.09 -11.71 -4.41
N LEU A 29 -4.14 -12.05 -5.69
CA LEU A 29 -4.38 -11.07 -6.75
C LEU A 29 -5.85 -10.66 -6.90
N ARG A 30 -6.81 -11.57 -6.66
CA ARG A 30 -8.24 -11.31 -6.86
C ARG A 30 -9.00 -10.93 -5.62
N VAL A 31 -8.47 -11.21 -4.42
CA VAL A 31 -9.15 -10.92 -3.15
C VAL A 31 -8.32 -9.91 -2.36
N VAL A 32 -7.08 -10.25 -2.01
CA VAL A 32 -6.26 -9.43 -1.10
C VAL A 32 -5.87 -8.09 -1.73
N VAL A 33 -5.40 -8.09 -2.98
CA VAL A 33 -4.98 -6.87 -3.69
C VAL A 33 -6.13 -5.84 -3.86
N PRO A 34 -7.32 -6.19 -4.38
CA PRO A 34 -8.41 -5.22 -4.50
C PRO A 34 -8.95 -4.73 -3.16
N LEU A 35 -8.97 -5.58 -2.12
CA LEU A 35 -9.38 -5.18 -0.77
C LEU A 35 -8.38 -4.23 -0.10
N THR A 36 -7.08 -4.39 -0.36
CA THR A 36 -6.02 -3.55 0.20
C THR A 36 -5.64 -2.35 -0.68
N LEU A 37 -6.21 -2.26 -1.88
CA LEU A 37 -6.04 -1.16 -2.84
C LEU A 37 -6.18 0.26 -2.22
N PRO A 38 -7.20 0.56 -1.39
CA PRO A 38 -7.28 1.86 -0.72
C PRO A 38 -6.09 2.13 0.22
N GLY A 39 -5.55 1.10 0.89
CA GLY A 39 -4.36 1.20 1.74
C GLY A 39 -3.08 1.44 0.95
N ILE A 40 -2.97 0.81 -0.22
CA ILE A 40 -1.88 1.04 -1.19
C ILE A 40 -1.93 2.49 -1.70
N ALA A 41 -3.11 2.98 -2.08
CA ALA A 41 -3.29 4.35 -2.55
C ALA A 41 -2.90 5.37 -1.47
N ALA A 42 -3.37 5.19 -0.22
CA ALA A 42 -3.00 6.05 0.91
C ALA A 42 -1.48 6.04 1.16
N SER A 43 -0.86 4.85 1.16
CA SER A 43 0.59 4.70 1.37
C SER A 43 1.40 5.32 0.23
N GLY A 44 0.91 5.24 -1.01
CA GLY A 44 1.51 5.86 -2.19
C GLY A 44 1.47 7.38 -2.14
N ILE A 45 0.32 7.96 -1.79
CA ILE A 45 0.16 9.40 -1.61
C ILE A 45 1.07 9.90 -0.49
N LEU A 46 1.09 9.22 0.66
CA LEU A 46 1.96 9.60 1.78
C LEU A 46 3.44 9.54 1.38
N SER A 47 3.86 8.46 0.71
CA SER A 47 5.22 8.29 0.21
C SER A 47 5.60 9.39 -0.79
N PHE A 48 4.67 9.78 -1.66
CA PHE A 48 4.86 10.87 -2.60
C PHE A 48 5.04 12.21 -1.88
N ILE A 49 4.18 12.52 -0.90
CA ILE A 49 4.31 13.74 -0.09
C ILE A 49 5.66 13.77 0.62
N PHE A 50 6.08 12.65 1.25
CA PHE A 50 7.38 12.57 1.93
C PHE A 50 8.55 12.73 0.96
N SER A 51 8.50 12.10 -0.21
CA SER A 51 9.55 12.21 -1.23
C SER A 51 9.64 13.64 -1.77
N TRP A 52 8.49 14.26 -2.05
CA TRP A 52 8.42 15.65 -2.49
C TRP A 52 8.91 16.63 -1.44
N ASN A 53 8.60 16.39 -0.16
CA ASN A 53 9.08 17.20 0.96
C ASN A 53 10.61 17.14 1.07
N ASN A 54 11.21 15.95 0.93
CA ASN A 54 12.67 15.81 0.92
C ASN A 54 13.32 16.54 -0.27
N PHE A 55 12.69 16.54 -1.45
CA PHE A 55 13.19 17.28 -2.61
C PHE A 55 13.16 18.80 -2.39
N LEU A 56 12.03 19.34 -1.92
CA LEU A 56 11.92 20.76 -1.58
C LEU A 56 12.87 21.16 -0.45
N PHE A 57 13.02 20.30 0.57
CA PHE A 57 13.95 20.51 1.68
C PHE A 57 15.40 20.59 1.19
N SER A 58 15.82 19.67 0.31
CA SER A 58 17.15 19.70 -0.31
C SER A 58 17.39 20.95 -1.16
N VAL A 59 16.40 21.42 -1.93
CA VAL A 59 16.51 22.64 -2.76
C VAL A 59 16.59 23.90 -1.90
N VAL A 60 15.79 24.00 -0.84
CA VAL A 60 15.82 25.14 0.09
C VAL A 60 17.15 25.19 0.85
N LEU A 61 17.67 24.06 1.33
CA LEU A 61 18.96 23.99 2.01
C LEU A 61 20.17 24.20 1.11
N THR A 62 20.07 23.87 -0.18
CA THR A 62 21.15 24.11 -1.17
C THR A 62 21.08 25.53 -1.77
N GLY A 63 20.03 26.31 -1.45
CA GLY A 63 19.80 27.66 -1.95
C GLY A 63 20.65 28.77 -1.32
N GLU A 64 21.46 28.48 -0.29
CA GLU A 64 22.40 29.42 0.32
C GLU A 64 23.83 28.88 0.29
N ALA A 65 24.41 28.86 -0.91
CA ALA A 65 25.86 28.76 -1.08
C ALA A 65 26.31 29.61 -2.28
N THR A 66 25.82 30.85 -2.38
CA THR A 66 26.43 31.92 -3.16
C THR A 66 26.17 33.25 -2.48
#